data_AF-A0A934CZR3-F1
#
_entry.id   AF-A0A934CZR3-F1
#
_cell.length_a   1.000
_cell.length_b   1.000
_cell.length_c   1.000
_cell.angle_alpha   90.00
_cell.angle_beta   90.00
_cell.angle_gamma   90.00
#
_symmetry.space_group_name_H-M   'P 1'
#
loop_
_entity.id
_entity.type
_entity.pdbx_description
1 polymer ?
#
loop_
_entity_poly.entity_id
_entity_poly.type
_entity_poly.pdbx_seq_one_letter_code
_entity_poly.pdbx_strand_id
1 'polypeptide(L)' 'LSEELKLPFVPFLLEGVAARRELTQPDGIHPLGPGYAIVADTVWKALEPML' A
#
# COMPACT_ATOMS: atom_id res chain seq x y z
N LEU A 1 -18.22 1.77 0.15
CA LEU A 1 -18.24 0.51 -0.62
C LEU A 1 -17.82 -0.70 0.23
N SER A 2 -16.59 -0.74 0.77
CA SER A 2 -16.14 -1.87 1.61
C SER A 2 -17.03 -2.11 2.82
N GLU A 3 -17.39 -1.06 3.56
CA GLU A 3 -18.30 -1.14 4.71
C GLU A 3 -19.69 -1.65 4.33
N GLU A 4 -20.28 -1.11 3.26
CA GLU A 4 -21.61 -1.48 2.76
C GLU A 4 -21.67 -2.96 2.35
N LEU A 5 -20.62 -3.44 1.66
CA LEU A 5 -20.51 -4.82 1.21
C LEU A 5 -19.90 -5.76 2.26
N LYS A 6 -19.55 -5.24 3.44
CA LYS A 6 -18.84 -5.98 4.51
C LYS A 6 -17.57 -6.68 4.03
N LEU A 7 -16.84 -6.01 3.14
CA LEU A 7 -15.57 -6.48 2.61
C LEU A 7 -14.42 -5.92 3.43
N PRO A 8 -13.33 -6.67 3.59
CA PRO A 8 -12.10 -6.12 4.15
C PRO A 8 -11.57 -4.94 3.33
N PHE A 9 -10.90 -4.03 4.02
CA PHE A 9 -10.40 -2.79 3.43
C PHE A 9 -8.89 -2.71 3.59
N VAL A 10 -8.18 -2.67 2.48
CA VAL A 10 -6.79 -2.21 2.44
C VAL A 10 -6.82 -0.68 2.38
N PRO A 11 -6.10 0.03 3.26
CA PRO A 11 -5.92 1.49 3.17
C PRO A 11 -5.29 1.92 1.83
N PHE A 12 -5.04 3.22 1.67
CA PHE A 12 -4.39 3.72 0.46
C PHE A 12 -3.12 2.92 0.15
N LEU A 13 -3.05 2.33 -1.05
CA LEU A 13 -2.03 1.33 -1.40
C LEU A 13 -0.60 1.89 -1.28
N LEU A 14 -0.43 3.19 -1.55
CA LEU A 14 0.86 3.88 -1.49
C LEU A 14 1.02 4.73 -0.22
N GLU A 15 0.27 4.41 0.84
CA GLU A 15 0.40 5.07 2.14
C GLU A 15 1.85 4.98 2.63
N GLY A 16 2.43 6.13 2.99
CA GLY A 16 3.84 6.23 3.36
C GLY A 16 4.86 6.11 2.21
N VAL A 17 4.42 5.92 0.95
CA VAL A 17 5.30 5.75 -0.22
C VAL A 17 5.16 6.89 -1.22
N ALA A 18 3.93 7.25 -1.61
CA ALA A 18 3.69 8.28 -2.62
C ALA A 18 4.35 9.62 -2.26
N ALA A 19 4.85 10.33 -3.28
CA ALA A 19 5.56 11.61 -3.17
C ALA A 19 6.85 11.60 -2.31
N ARG A 20 7.32 10.44 -1.85
CA ARG A 20 8.64 10.31 -1.21
C ARG A 20 9.69 9.96 -2.24
N ARG A 21 10.55 10.92 -2.56
CA ARG A 21 11.56 10.82 -3.63
C ARG A 21 12.55 9.68 -3.41
N GLU A 22 12.79 9.29 -2.17
CA GLU A 22 13.63 8.16 -1.78
C GLU A 22 12.94 6.80 -1.95
N LEU A 23 11.61 6.77 -2.12
CA LEU A 23 10.82 5.56 -2.30
C LEU A 23 10.12 5.46 -3.66
N THR A 24 10.18 6.50 -4.50
CA THR A 24 9.44 6.58 -5.77
C THR A 24 10.34 6.96 -6.95
N GLN A 25 9.92 6.57 -8.14
CA GLN A 25 10.48 7.01 -9.41
C GLN A 25 10.28 8.53 -9.60
N PRO A 26 10.91 9.16 -10.62
CA PRO A 26 10.80 10.61 -10.83
C PRO A 26 9.37 11.14 -11.00
N ASP A 27 8.40 10.28 -11.36
CA ASP A 27 6.98 10.63 -11.42
C ASP A 27 6.29 10.78 -10.05
N GLY A 28 6.95 10.38 -8.96
CA GLY A 28 6.45 10.50 -7.60
C GLY A 28 5.35 9.50 -7.21
N ILE A 29 4.98 8.56 -8.08
CA ILE A 29 3.89 7.60 -7.83
C ILE A 29 4.27 6.14 -8.01
N HIS A 30 5.27 5.82 -8.85
CA HIS A 30 5.71 4.43 -9.00
C HIS A 30 6.79 4.10 -7.94
N PRO A 31 6.60 3.09 -7.09
CA PRO A 31 7.59 2.76 -6.08
C PRO A 31 8.93 2.26 -6.66
N LEU A 32 10.01 2.53 -5.94
CA LEU A 32 11.29 1.83 -6.04
C LEU A 32 11.24 0.56 -5.18
N GLY A 33 12.30 -0.27 -5.23
CA GLY A 33 12.40 -1.50 -4.41
C GLY A 33 12.05 -1.30 -2.91
N PRO A 34 12.63 -0.30 -2.22
CA PRO A 34 12.27 0.00 -0.84
C PRO A 34 10.80 0.43 -0.66
N GLY A 35 10.24 1.16 -1.62
CA GLY A 35 8.82 1.53 -1.60
C GLY A 35 7.90 0.31 -1.76
N TYR A 36 8.25 -0.63 -2.65
CA TYR A 36 7.49 -1.88 -2.80
C TYR A 36 7.51 -2.75 -1.53
N ALA A 37 8.59 -2.74 -0.75
CA ALA A 37 8.62 -3.44 0.54
C ALA A 37 7.58 -2.89 1.51
N ILE A 38 7.39 -1.56 1.54
CA ILE A 38 6.37 -0.89 2.37
C ILE A 38 4.96 -1.20 1.84
N VAL A 39 4.75 -1.14 0.52
CA VAL A 39 3.46 -1.53 -0.10
C VAL A 39 3.08 -2.96 0.26
N ALA A 40 4.04 -3.89 0.20
CA ALA A 40 3.82 -5.29 0.55
C ALA A 40 3.42 -5.46 2.02
N ASP A 41 4.07 -4.76 2.96
CA ASP A 41 3.70 -4.77 4.39
C ASP A 41 2.30 -4.20 4.63
N THR A 42 1.93 -3.11 3.94
CA THR A 42 0.58 -2.52 3.99
C THR A 42 -0.50 -3.51 3.57
N VAL A 43 -0.27 -4.25 2.47
CA VAL A 43 -1.20 -5.27 1.99
C VAL A 43 -1.21 -6.48 2.92
N TRP A 44 -0.04 -6.92 3.38
CA TRP A 44 0.09 -8.09 4.25
C TRP A 44 -0.67 -7.94 5.56
N LYS A 45 -0.60 -6.78 6.22
CA LYS A 45 -1.37 -6.48 7.44
C LYS A 45 -2.88 -6.65 7.27
N ALA A 46 -3.41 -6.44 6.07
CA ALA A 46 -4.81 -6.67 5.77
C ALA A 46 -5.09 -8.14 5.44
N LEU A 47 -4.18 -8.84 4.75
CA LEU A 47 -4.39 -10.24 4.34
C LEU A 47 -4.13 -11.26 5.47
N GLU A 48 -3.16 -11.02 6.34
CA GLU A 48 -2.71 -11.96 7.37
C GLU A 48 -3.85 -12.45 8.29
N PRO A 49 -4.80 -11.62 8.77
CA PRO A 49 -5.91 -12.10 9.61
C PRO A 49 -6.97 -12.94 8.87
N MET A 50 -6.86 -13.11 7.55
CA MET A 50 -7.83 -13.83 6.72
C MET A 50 -7.38 -15.23 6.31
N LEU A 51 -6.11 -15.55 6.57
CA LEU A 51 -5.50 -16.85 6.29
C LEU A 51 -5.59 -17.76 7.52
#